data_AF-A0A3D5ZH14-F1
#
_entry.id   AF-A0A3D5ZH14-F1
#
_cell.length_a   1.000
_cell.length_b   1.000
_cell.length_c   1.000
_cell.angle_alpha   90.00
_cell.angle_beta   90.00
_cell.angle_gamma   90.00
#
_symmetry.space_group_name_H-M   'P 1'
#
loop_
_entity.id
_entity.type
_entity.pdbx_description
1 polymer ?
#
loop_
_entity_poly.entity_id
_entity_poly.type
_entity_poly.pdbx_seq_one_letter_code
_entity_poly.pdbx_strand_id
1 'polypeptide(L)'
;MAWTDERVNMLKKLWAEGYSASQIAKTLGDTTRNAVIGKVHRMGIAERAVSPQAQTRKANKAKALAPRKPAKPVKAKARKAPAIRRPDNPIIRPETSEAVPTRMELWAERPITLLELTLHTCRWP
;
A
#
# COMPACT_ATOMS: atom_id res chain seq x y z
N MET A 1 14.05 15.68 -0.48
CA MET A 1 13.10 15.21 0.56
C MET A 1 12.17 16.32 1.09
N ALA A 2 12.46 17.60 0.87
CA ALA A 2 11.61 18.69 1.33
C ALA A 2 10.57 19.07 0.26
N TRP A 3 9.31 19.20 0.66
CA TRP A 3 8.33 19.98 -0.09
C TRP A 3 8.74 21.45 0.01
N THR A 4 9.48 21.95 -0.97
CA THR A 4 9.87 23.37 -1.05
C THR A 4 8.67 24.24 -1.37
N ASP A 5 8.71 25.50 -0.96
CA ASP A 5 7.59 26.43 -1.15
C ASP A 5 7.25 26.66 -2.63
N GLU A 6 8.26 26.64 -3.51
CA GLU A 6 8.10 26.70 -4.97
C GLU A 6 7.25 25.52 -5.49
N ARG A 7 7.53 24.30 -5.02
CA ARG A 7 6.77 23.10 -5.40
C ARG A 7 5.36 23.13 -4.84
N VAL A 8 5.20 23.65 -3.62
CA VAL A 8 3.88 23.84 -2.99
C VAL A 8 3.05 24.86 -3.78
N ASN A 9 3.65 25.94 -4.27
CA ASN A 9 2.97 26.93 -5.09
C ASN A 9 2.55 26.34 -6.45
N MET A 10 3.46 25.62 -7.12
CA MET A 10 3.15 24.91 -8.36
C MET A 10 2.03 23.87 -8.17
N LEU A 11 2.05 23.13 -7.05
CA LEU A 11 0.99 22.21 -6.67
C LEU A 11 -0.36 22.92 -6.53
N LYS A 12 -0.41 24.06 -5.83
CA LYS A 12 -1.64 24.86 -5.66
C LYS A 12 -2.18 25.34 -7.01
N LYS A 13 -1.32 25.86 -7.89
CA LYS A 13 -1.70 26.33 -9.22
C LYS A 13 -2.30 25.21 -10.06
N LEU A 14 -1.58 24.10 -10.23
CA LEU A 14 -2.05 22.96 -11.02
C LEU A 14 -3.30 22.28 -10.40
N TRP A 15 -3.41 22.29 -9.07
CA TRP A 15 -4.59 21.77 -8.39
C TRP A 15 -5.83 22.62 -8.67
N ALA A 16 -5.70 23.96 -8.62
CA ALA A 16 -6.77 24.89 -8.96
C ALA A 16 -7.18 24.78 -10.44
N GLU A 17 -6.21 24.57 -11.34
CA GLU A 17 -6.45 24.35 -12.77
C GLU A 17 -7.14 23.01 -13.08
N GLY A 18 -7.32 22.13 -12.09
CA GLY A 18 -8.07 20.89 -12.30
C GLY A 18 -7.22 19.66 -12.62
N TYR A 19 -5.89 19.75 -12.61
CA TYR A 19 -5.03 18.61 -12.93
C TYR A 19 -5.16 17.47 -11.92
N SER A 20 -5.09 16.22 -12.40
CA SER A 20 -5.10 15.05 -11.51
C SER A 20 -3.77 14.88 -10.78
N ALA A 21 -3.79 14.26 -9.60
CA ALA A 21 -2.57 14.03 -8.80
C ALA A 21 -1.46 13.27 -9.57
N SER A 22 -1.83 12.35 -10.47
CA SER A 22 -0.86 11.63 -11.30
C SER A 22 -0.23 12.51 -12.37
N GLN A 23 -0.94 13.51 -12.88
CA GLN A 23 -0.38 14.47 -13.84
C GLN A 23 0.56 15.44 -13.13
N ILE A 24 0.15 15.96 -11.97
CA ILE A 24 0.98 16.86 -11.15
C ILE A 24 2.27 16.16 -10.72
N ALA A 25 2.20 14.89 -10.34
CA ALA A 25 3.37 14.06 -10.04
C ALA A 25 4.37 13.97 -11.20
N LYS A 26 3.88 13.85 -12.45
CA LYS A 26 4.73 13.81 -13.65
C LYS A 26 5.42 15.15 -13.90
N THR A 27 4.72 16.27 -13.70
CA THR A 27 5.26 17.62 -13.88
C THR A 27 6.32 17.96 -12.83
N LEU A 28 6.15 17.46 -11.60
CA LEU A 28 7.07 17.71 -10.49
C LEU A 28 8.25 16.73 -10.43
N GLY A 29 8.22 15.61 -11.16
CA GLY A 29 9.31 14.63 -11.31
C GLY A 29 9.61 13.77 -10.07
N ASP A 30 9.83 14.41 -8.91
CA ASP A 30 10.33 13.75 -7.68
C ASP A 30 9.23 13.32 -6.69
N THR A 31 7.97 13.35 -7.10
CA THR A 31 6.83 13.07 -6.20
C THR A 31 5.90 12.05 -6.83
N THR A 32 5.52 11.03 -6.06
CA THR A 32 4.53 10.04 -6.49
C THR A 32 3.12 10.59 -6.38
N ARG A 33 2.16 9.96 -7.09
CA ARG A 33 0.72 10.28 -6.98
C ARG A 33 0.27 10.36 -5.52
N ASN A 34 0.71 9.41 -4.69
CA ASN A 34 0.31 9.32 -3.29
C ASN A 34 0.94 10.43 -2.44
N ALA A 35 2.17 10.85 -2.76
CA ALA A 35 2.81 11.98 -2.11
C ALA A 35 2.03 13.29 -2.36
N VAL A 36 1.55 13.49 -3.59
CA VAL A 36 0.73 14.65 -3.97
C VAL A 36 -0.61 14.65 -3.21
N ILE A 37 -1.34 13.53 -3.22
CA ILE A 37 -2.62 13.41 -2.49
C ILE A 37 -2.40 13.69 -1.01
N GLY A 38 -1.39 13.06 -0.40
CA GLY A 38 -1.09 13.26 1.01
C GLY A 38 -0.68 14.69 1.35
N LYS A 39 0.02 15.39 0.45
CA LYS A 39 0.38 16.81 0.67
C LYS A 39 -0.83 17.73 0.56
N VAL A 40 -1.71 17.53 -0.42
CA VAL A 40 -2.96 18.29 -0.56
C VAL A 40 -3.82 18.14 0.70
N HIS A 41 -3.99 16.91 1.17
CA HIS A 41 -4.73 16.59 2.41
C HIS A 41 -4.13 17.27 3.63
N ARG A 42 -2.81 17.17 3.83
CA ARG A 42 -2.11 17.81 4.96
C ARG A 42 -2.19 19.35 4.93
N MET A 43 -2.38 19.96 3.76
CA MET A 43 -2.50 21.41 3.63
C MET A 43 -3.95 21.91 3.65
N GLY A 44 -4.95 21.02 3.79
CA GLY A 44 -6.36 21.41 3.87
C GLY A 44 -6.88 22.12 2.61
N ILE A 45 -6.18 21.98 1.47
CA ILE A 45 -6.68 22.51 0.20
C ILE A 45 -7.92 21.70 -0.15
N ALA A 46 -9.02 22.38 -0.49
CA ALA A 46 -10.32 21.77 -0.77
C ALA A 46 -10.15 20.51 -1.63
N GLU A 47 -10.54 19.36 -1.06
CA GLU A 47 -10.54 18.10 -1.77
C GLU A 47 -11.62 18.20 -2.85
N ARG A 48 -11.17 18.18 -4.11
CA ARG A 48 -12.10 18.03 -5.22
C ARG A 48 -12.76 16.68 -5.04
N ALA A 49 -14.08 16.69 -4.82
CA ALA A 49 -14.87 15.48 -4.64
C ALA A 49 -14.48 14.46 -5.71
N VAL A 50 -13.88 13.33 -5.28
CA VAL A 50 -13.51 12.27 -6.21
C VAL A 50 -14.81 11.76 -6.81
N SER A 51 -14.95 11.92 -8.13
CA SER A 51 -16.15 11.49 -8.85
C SER A 51 -16.55 10.07 -8.44
N PRO A 52 -17.84 9.81 -8.13
CA PRO A 52 -18.36 8.50 -7.68
C PRO A 52 -18.00 7.32 -8.60
N GLN A 53 -17.60 7.61 -9.84
CA GLN A 53 -17.19 6.63 -10.85
C GLN A 53 -15.95 5.80 -10.44
N ALA A 54 -15.14 6.26 -9.48
CA ALA A 54 -14.03 5.47 -8.93
C ALA A 54 -14.49 4.42 -7.90
N GLN A 55 -15.63 4.63 -7.23
CA GLN A 55 -16.18 3.69 -6.23
C GLN A 55 -16.95 2.55 -6.89
N THR A 56 -17.57 2.76 -8.05
CA THR A 56 -18.35 1.71 -8.76
C THR A 56 -17.48 0.58 -9.31
N ARG A 57 -16.17 0.79 -9.49
CA ARG A 57 -15.22 -0.27 -9.89
C ARG A 57 -14.90 -1.29 -8.79
N LYS A 58 -15.10 -0.95 -7.51
CA LYS A 58 -14.96 -1.93 -6.40
C LYS A 58 -16.23 -2.76 -6.20
N ALA A 59 -17.40 -2.22 -6.52
CA ALA A 59 -18.68 -2.93 -6.37
C ALA A 59 -18.89 -4.04 -7.42
N ASN A 60 -18.28 -3.94 -8.61
CA ASN A 60 -18.46 -4.93 -9.68
C ASN A 60 -17.64 -6.23 -9.54
N LYS A 61 -16.89 -6.44 -8.45
CA LYS A 61 -16.23 -7.73 -8.17
C LYS A 61 -17.09 -8.70 -7.34
N ALA A 62 -18.21 -8.27 -6.78
CA ALA A 62 -19.00 -9.10 -5.86
C ALA A 62 -20.18 -9.86 -6.52
N LYS A 63 -20.41 -9.72 -7.84
CA LYS A 63 -21.55 -10.37 -8.52
C LYS A 63 -21.11 -11.15 -9.75
N ALA A 64 -20.32 -12.20 -9.55
CA ALA A 64 -20.06 -13.21 -10.56
C ALA A 64 -19.96 -14.61 -9.92
N LEU A 65 -21.04 -15.03 -9.24
CA LEU A 65 -21.28 -16.42 -8.83
C LEU A 65 -22.43 -17.04 -9.64
N ALA A 66 -22.55 -16.69 -10.92
CA ALA A 66 -23.41 -17.43 -11.84
C ALA A 66 -22.56 -18.44 -12.63
N PRO A 67 -22.97 -19.71 -12.76
CA PRO A 67 -22.21 -20.70 -13.52
C PRO A 67 -22.19 -20.29 -15.00
N ARG A 68 -21.03 -19.82 -15.47
CA ARG A 68 -20.81 -19.51 -16.89
C ARG A 68 -20.76 -20.82 -17.67
N LYS A 69 -21.66 -20.96 -18.67
CA LYS A 69 -21.58 -22.00 -19.72
C LYS A 69 -20.18 -22.01 -20.35
N PRO A 70 -19.61 -23.19 -20.69
CA PRO A 70 -18.27 -23.25 -21.25
C PRO A 70 -18.22 -22.60 -22.63
N ALA A 71 -17.50 -21.49 -22.73
CA ALA A 71 -17.18 -20.85 -24.01
C ALA A 71 -16.01 -21.57 -24.67
N LYS A 72 -16.12 -21.79 -25.99
CA LYS A 72 -15.13 -22.48 -26.83
C LYS A 72 -13.73 -21.86 -26.70
N PRO A 73 -12.64 -22.66 -26.78
CA PRO A 73 -11.30 -22.16 -26.57
C PRO A 73 -10.84 -21.30 -27.76
N VAL A 74 -10.60 -20.02 -27.51
CA VAL A 74 -9.87 -19.16 -28.44
C VAL A 74 -8.38 -19.48 -28.27
N LYS A 75 -7.72 -19.89 -29.36
CA LYS A 75 -6.29 -20.22 -29.37
C LYS A 75 -5.46 -19.01 -28.94
N ALA A 76 -4.97 -19.02 -27.71
CA ALA A 76 -4.01 -18.05 -27.23
C ALA A 76 -2.63 -18.37 -27.82
N LYS A 77 -2.03 -17.41 -28.54
CA LYS A 77 -0.62 -17.49 -28.95
C LYS A 77 0.24 -17.54 -27.69
N ALA A 78 0.95 -18.65 -27.52
CA ALA A 78 1.83 -18.90 -26.39
C ALA A 78 2.99 -17.89 -26.39
N ARG A 79 2.94 -16.92 -25.47
CA ARG A 79 4.14 -16.18 -25.08
C ARG A 79 4.96 -17.11 -24.19
N LYS A 80 6.19 -17.45 -24.61
CA LYS A 80 7.10 -18.29 -23.81
C LYS A 80 7.32 -17.60 -22.46
N ALA A 81 6.85 -18.23 -21.38
CA ALA A 81 7.22 -17.87 -20.03
C ALA A 81 8.69 -18.27 -19.80
N PRO A 82 9.51 -17.45 -19.12
CA PRO A 82 10.84 -17.89 -18.70
C PRO A 82 10.65 -19.04 -17.71
N ALA A 83 11.25 -20.18 -18.02
CA ALA A 83 11.27 -21.33 -17.12
C ALA A 83 12.12 -20.95 -15.91
N ILE A 84 11.47 -20.66 -14.78
CA ILE A 84 12.12 -20.56 -13.49
C ILE A 84 12.64 -21.96 -13.18
N ARG A 85 13.95 -22.17 -13.36
CA ARG A 85 14.63 -23.37 -12.85
C ARG A 85 14.57 -23.30 -11.33
N ARG A 86 13.86 -24.24 -10.72
CA ARG A 86 13.92 -24.44 -9.27
C ARG A 86 15.33 -24.95 -8.96
N PRO A 87 16.12 -24.27 -8.12
CA PRO A 87 17.33 -24.89 -7.60
C PRO A 87 16.91 -26.02 -6.65
N ASP A 88 17.21 -27.25 -7.03
CA ASP A 88 17.25 -28.44 -6.20
C ASP A 88 18.37 -28.31 -5.15
N ASN A 89 18.21 -27.38 -4.22
CA ASN A 89 19.08 -27.33 -3.06
C ASN A 89 18.50 -28.23 -1.95
N PRO A 90 19.16 -29.33 -1.57
CA PRO A 90 18.72 -30.13 -0.44
C PRO A 90 18.76 -29.26 0.82
N ILE A 91 17.63 -29.21 1.54
CA ILE A 91 17.54 -28.51 2.83
C ILE A 91 18.42 -29.28 3.81
N ILE A 92 19.67 -28.84 3.98
CA ILE A 92 20.50 -29.24 5.11
C ILE A 92 19.79 -28.70 6.34
N ARG A 93 19.27 -29.60 7.17
CA ARG A 93 18.69 -29.26 8.48
C ARG A 93 19.84 -29.23 9.48
N PRO A 94 20.31 -28.07 9.95
CA PRO A 94 21.30 -28.07 11.03
C PRO A 94 20.60 -28.54 12.30
N GLU A 95 21.04 -29.68 12.81
CA GLU A 95 20.70 -30.14 14.15
C GLU A 95 21.41 -29.22 15.16
N THR A 96 20.61 -28.59 16.03
CA THR A 96 21.00 -27.92 17.30
C THR A 96 22.13 -26.88 17.24
N SER A 97 21.75 -25.61 17.27
CA SER A 97 22.56 -24.55 17.87
C SER A 97 21.62 -23.53 18.51
N GLU A 98 21.46 -23.69 19.82
CA GLU A 98 21.29 -22.68 20.87
C GLU A 98 20.32 -21.50 20.66
N ALA A 99 19.52 -21.28 21.72
CA ALA A 99 18.51 -20.25 21.89
C ALA A 99 18.83 -18.91 21.20
N VAL A 100 17.94 -18.51 20.30
CA VAL A 100 17.89 -17.13 19.79
C VAL A 100 17.59 -16.22 20.98
N PRO A 101 18.41 -15.20 21.28
CA PRO A 101 18.08 -14.26 22.33
C PRO A 101 16.80 -13.49 21.92
N THR A 102 15.77 -13.58 22.76
CA THR A 102 14.53 -12.82 22.65
C THR A 102 14.87 -11.34 22.55
N ARG A 103 14.54 -10.75 21.40
CA ARG A 103 14.74 -9.35 21.01
C ARG A 103 14.01 -8.32 21.91
N MET A 104 13.56 -8.65 23.12
CA MET A 104 12.67 -7.74 23.85
C MET A 104 12.72 -7.94 25.37
N GLU A 105 13.89 -7.77 25.98
CA GLU A 105 13.98 -7.31 27.38
C GLU A 105 13.63 -5.81 27.46
N LEU A 106 12.44 -5.49 26.97
CA LEU A 106 11.93 -4.14 26.87
C LEU A 106 10.53 -4.15 27.47
N TRP A 107 10.50 -3.75 28.75
CA TRP A 107 9.37 -3.16 29.51
C TRP A 107 8.15 -4.04 29.78
N ALA A 108 8.37 -5.09 30.59
CA ALA A 108 7.78 -5.26 31.92
C ALA A 108 8.12 -6.67 32.37
N GLU A 109 8.64 -6.83 33.59
CA GLU A 109 8.85 -8.16 34.20
C GLU A 109 7.54 -8.95 34.35
N ARG A 110 6.39 -8.35 33.99
CA ARG A 110 5.06 -8.96 33.94
C ARG A 110 4.33 -8.51 32.68
N PRO A 111 4.07 -9.38 31.70
CA PRO A 111 3.16 -9.06 30.60
C PRO A 111 1.74 -8.89 31.16
N ILE A 112 1.16 -7.72 30.96
CA ILE A 112 -0.24 -7.43 31.35
C ILE A 112 -1.16 -8.06 30.31
N THR A 113 -2.21 -8.75 30.75
CA THR A 113 -3.18 -9.35 29.83
C THR A 113 -4.14 -8.30 29.26
N LEU A 114 -4.80 -8.59 28.13
CA LEU A 114 -5.75 -7.64 27.50
C LEU A 114 -6.87 -7.17 28.45
N LEU A 115 -7.24 -8.02 29.41
CA LEU A 115 -8.30 -7.78 30.39
C LEU A 115 -7.86 -6.84 31.52
N GLU A 116 -6.55 -6.70 31.73
CA GLU A 116 -5.96 -5.90 32.81
C GLU A 116 -5.48 -4.52 32.33
N LEU A 117 -5.67 -4.21 31.04
CA LEU A 117 -5.39 -2.88 30.49
C LEU A 117 -6.37 -1.85 31.05
N THR A 118 -5.83 -0.78 31.59
CA THR A 118 -6.57 0.39 32.11
C THR A 118 -6.19 1.67 31.35
N LEU A 119 -6.91 2.76 31.60
CA LEU A 119 -6.63 4.06 30.97
C LEU A 119 -5.22 4.60 31.30
N HIS A 120 -4.60 4.14 32.40
CA HIS A 120 -3.28 4.56 32.85
C HIS A 120 -2.14 3.67 32.35
N THR A 121 -2.43 2.56 31.65
CA THR A 121 -1.41 1.68 31.04
C THR A 121 -0.96 2.13 29.65
N CYS A 122 -1.57 3.17 29.07
CA CYS A 122 -1.08 3.79 27.85
C CYS A 122 0.15 4.65 28.14
N ARG A 123 1.34 4.18 27.73
CA ARG A 123 2.61 4.91 27.83
C ARG A 123 3.15 5.27 26.44
N TRP A 124 2.28 5.86 25.63
CA TRP A 124 2.64 6.42 24.33
C TRP A 124 3.33 7.78 24.53
N PRO A 125 4.49 8.05 23.91
CA PRO A 125 5.19 9.33 24.00
C PRO A 125 4.53 10.45 23.20
#